data_AF-A0A0Q9J006-F1
#
_entry.id   AF-A0A0Q9J006-F1
#
_cell.length_a   1.000
_cell.length_b   1.000
_cell.length_c   1.000
_cell.angle_alpha   90.00
_cell.angle_beta   90.00
_cell.angle_gamma   90.00
#
_symmetry.space_group_name_H-M   'P 1'
#
loop_
_entity.id
_entity.type
_entity.pdbx_description
1 polymer ?
#
loop_
_entity_poly.entity_id
_entity_poly.type
_entity_poly.pdbx_seq_one_letter_code
_entity_poly.pdbx_strand_id
1 'polypeptide(L)'
;MPRYPALAREAKFLAQPLARIELDGAFEGYASLFRIADLGKDVVEPGAFRDSLARRGAGGIRMLWQHDPTEPIGRWLELREDSRGLYVRGRLSLAVARARELHALMRDGAVDGLSIGFRSQRARTEPRTGLRRLEKVDLWEISLVTFPMLPQARVSAVKALRPPSRAAFA
;
A
#
# COMPACT_ATOMS: atom_id res chain seq x y z
N MET A 1 -15.58 -46.02 29.01
CA MET A 1 -14.35 -45.55 28.32
C MET A 1 -14.67 -44.24 27.61
N PRO A 2 -14.31 -43.06 28.17
CA PRO A 2 -14.60 -41.79 27.53
C PRO A 2 -13.65 -41.56 26.34
N ARG A 3 -14.22 -41.28 25.16
CA ARG A 3 -13.47 -40.86 23.96
C ARG A 3 -13.15 -39.37 24.07
N TYR A 4 -11.87 -39.02 24.12
CA TYR A 4 -11.42 -37.64 23.93
C TYR A 4 -11.51 -37.26 22.43
N PRO A 5 -12.01 -36.07 22.07
CA PRO A 5 -11.95 -35.60 20.70
C PRO A 5 -10.50 -35.33 20.30
N ALA A 6 -10.14 -35.74 19.08
CA ALA A 6 -8.83 -35.48 18.50
C ALA A 6 -8.61 -33.96 18.39
N LEU A 7 -7.52 -33.47 18.97
CA LEU A 7 -7.06 -32.10 18.82
C LEU A 7 -6.89 -31.81 17.33
N ALA A 8 -7.70 -30.88 16.81
CA ALA A 8 -7.54 -30.35 15.47
C ALA A 8 -6.13 -29.75 15.38
N ARG A 9 -5.32 -30.25 14.45
CA ARG A 9 -4.01 -29.68 14.14
C ARG A 9 -4.22 -28.24 13.69
N GLU A 10 -3.77 -27.27 14.48
CA GLU A 10 -3.58 -25.91 14.01
C GLU A 10 -2.61 -25.93 12.83
N ALA A 11 -3.14 -25.78 11.62
CA ALA A 11 -2.34 -25.46 10.47
C ALA A 11 -1.91 -23.99 10.61
N LYS A 12 -0.69 -23.76 11.11
CA LYS A 12 -0.01 -22.47 10.90
C LYS A 12 0.15 -22.29 9.40
N PHE A 13 -0.70 -21.47 8.80
CA PHE A 13 -0.51 -21.06 7.41
C PHE A 13 0.88 -20.43 7.29
N LEU A 14 1.68 -21.00 6.39
CA LEU A 14 2.99 -20.48 6.01
C LEU A 14 2.83 -19.00 5.65
N ALA A 15 3.77 -18.18 6.14
CA ALA A 15 3.83 -16.75 5.91
C ALA A 15 3.53 -16.43 4.44
N GLN A 16 2.61 -15.47 4.23
CA GLN A 16 2.33 -14.93 2.90
C GLN A 16 3.65 -14.59 2.19
N PRO A 17 3.73 -14.71 0.84
CA PRO A 17 4.96 -14.39 0.14
C PRO A 17 5.38 -12.97 0.52
N LEU A 18 6.61 -12.85 1.02
CA LEU A 18 7.28 -11.59 1.36
C LEU A 18 6.93 -10.53 0.32
N ALA A 19 6.69 -9.30 0.79
CA ALA A 19 6.61 -8.11 -0.05
C ALA A 19 7.74 -8.16 -1.10
N ARG A 20 7.40 -8.45 -2.37
CA ARG A 20 8.42 -8.68 -3.39
C ARG A 20 8.90 -7.33 -3.89
N ILE A 21 9.96 -6.83 -3.29
CA ILE A 21 10.76 -5.76 -3.87
C ILE A 21 11.82 -6.37 -4.79
N GLU A 22 11.83 -5.90 -6.02
CA GLU A 22 12.76 -6.32 -7.06
C GLU A 22 14.19 -5.85 -6.75
N LEU A 23 15.18 -6.49 -7.37
CA LEU A 23 16.59 -6.15 -7.17
C LEU A 23 16.92 -4.71 -7.58
N ASP A 24 16.20 -4.16 -8.55
CA ASP A 24 16.33 -2.78 -9.02
C ASP A 24 15.58 -1.76 -8.14
N GLY A 25 15.01 -2.21 -7.02
CA GLY A 25 14.26 -1.39 -6.09
C GLY A 25 12.79 -1.15 -6.47
N ALA A 26 12.29 -1.80 -7.53
CA ALA A 26 10.88 -1.70 -7.91
C ALA A 26 9.98 -2.50 -6.96
N PHE A 27 8.83 -1.94 -6.60
CA PHE A 27 7.83 -2.60 -5.76
C PHE A 27 6.43 -2.09 -6.08
N GLU A 28 5.43 -2.79 -5.58
CA GLU A 28 4.02 -2.44 -5.73
C GLU A 28 3.22 -2.79 -4.47
N GLY A 29 2.00 -2.25 -4.39
CA GLY A 29 1.11 -2.52 -3.27
C GLY A 29 -0.12 -1.64 -3.30
N TYR A 30 -0.82 -1.60 -2.16
CA TYR A 30 -1.95 -0.71 -1.94
C TYR A 30 -1.61 0.28 -0.84
N ALA A 31 -1.59 1.57 -1.17
CA ALA A 31 -1.31 2.64 -0.22
C ALA A 31 -2.55 3.04 0.61
N SER A 32 -3.74 2.70 0.11
CA SER A 32 -5.00 2.90 0.81
C SER A 32 -6.01 1.89 0.27
N LEU A 33 -6.94 1.45 1.12
CA LEU A 33 -8.05 0.56 0.76
C LEU A 33 -9.36 1.30 0.98
N PHE A 34 -10.28 1.17 0.02
CA PHE A 34 -11.54 1.88 0.09
C PHE A 34 -12.48 1.26 1.11
N ARG A 35 -13.24 2.12 1.79
CA ARG A 35 -14.31 1.75 2.74
C ARG A 35 -13.83 0.95 3.95
N ILE A 36 -12.53 0.99 4.24
CA ILE A 36 -11.92 0.43 5.45
C ILE A 36 -11.47 1.60 6.32
N ALA A 37 -11.85 1.55 7.60
CA ALA A 37 -11.43 2.55 8.57
C ALA A 37 -9.95 2.33 8.94
N ASP A 38 -9.19 3.40 8.94
CA ASP A 38 -7.85 3.42 9.52
C ASP A 38 -7.90 3.63 11.04
N LEU A 39 -6.75 3.58 11.70
CA LEU A 39 -6.62 3.77 13.14
C LEU A 39 -7.01 5.20 13.59
N GLY A 40 -7.00 6.17 12.67
CA GLY A 40 -7.46 7.54 12.86
C GLY A 40 -8.96 7.76 12.62
N LYS A 41 -9.72 6.70 12.32
CA LYS A 41 -11.15 6.71 11.95
C LYS A 41 -11.45 7.35 10.60
N ASP A 42 -10.44 7.55 9.75
CA ASP A 42 -10.65 7.95 8.37
C ASP A 42 -11.04 6.74 7.52
N VAL A 43 -11.98 6.97 6.61
CA VAL A 43 -12.44 6.00 5.62
C VAL A 43 -12.34 6.63 4.24
N VAL A 44 -11.46 6.13 3.40
CA VAL A 44 -11.34 6.65 2.03
C VAL A 44 -12.44 6.07 1.14
N GLU A 45 -13.17 6.92 0.43
CA GLU A 45 -14.17 6.49 -0.54
C GLU A 45 -13.58 6.35 -1.97
N PRO A 46 -14.13 5.45 -2.81
CA PRO A 46 -13.75 5.38 -4.21
C PRO A 46 -13.92 6.72 -4.92
N GLY A 47 -12.91 7.13 -5.70
CA GLY A 47 -12.90 8.44 -6.38
C GLY A 47 -12.21 9.54 -5.59
N ALA A 48 -11.87 9.33 -4.31
CA ALA A 48 -11.27 10.36 -3.47
C ALA A 48 -9.93 10.89 -4.00
N PHE A 49 -9.15 10.06 -4.72
CA PHE A 49 -7.85 10.46 -5.26
C PHE A 49 -7.90 10.98 -6.69
N ARG A 50 -9.00 10.74 -7.42
CA ARG A 50 -9.12 10.96 -8.87
C ARG A 50 -8.61 12.33 -9.33
N ASP A 51 -9.08 13.39 -8.69
CA ASP A 51 -8.72 14.75 -9.07
C ASP A 51 -7.26 15.10 -8.74
N SER A 52 -6.70 14.51 -7.68
CA SER A 52 -5.29 14.69 -7.33
C SER A 52 -4.39 13.98 -8.34
N LEU A 53 -4.73 12.73 -8.69
CA LEU A 53 -3.99 11.94 -9.67
C LEU A 53 -4.02 12.57 -11.06
N ALA A 54 -5.19 13.06 -11.50
CA ALA A 54 -5.34 13.74 -12.79
C ALA A 54 -4.49 15.02 -12.87
N ARG A 55 -4.41 15.79 -11.77
CA ARG A 55 -3.67 17.06 -11.73
C ARG A 55 -2.15 16.87 -11.60
N ARG A 56 -1.71 15.92 -10.76
CA ARG A 56 -0.30 15.79 -10.36
C ARG A 56 0.44 14.71 -11.15
N GLY A 57 -0.27 13.70 -11.64
CA GLY A 57 0.33 12.46 -12.15
C GLY A 57 1.13 11.71 -11.07
N ALA A 58 1.69 10.56 -11.43
CA ALA A 58 2.51 9.78 -10.48
C ALA A 58 3.76 10.54 -10.01
N GLY A 59 4.43 11.26 -10.91
CA GLY A 59 5.66 12.00 -10.59
C GLY A 59 5.46 13.23 -9.69
N GLY A 60 4.22 13.74 -9.58
CA GLY A 60 3.87 14.86 -8.71
C GLY A 60 3.55 14.45 -7.26
N ILE A 61 3.47 13.15 -6.97
CA ILE A 61 3.30 12.60 -5.62
C ILE A 61 4.68 12.15 -5.11
N ARG A 62 5.05 12.53 -3.88
CA ARG A 62 6.37 12.19 -3.33
C ARG A 62 6.38 10.79 -2.74
N MET A 63 7.54 10.12 -2.82
CA MET A 63 7.82 8.87 -2.14
C MET A 63 8.79 9.16 -1.01
N LEU A 64 8.30 9.13 0.23
CA LEU A 64 9.06 9.52 1.42
C LEU A 64 9.25 8.33 2.36
N TRP A 65 10.12 8.52 3.35
CA TRP A 65 10.21 7.65 4.52
C TRP A 65 9.54 8.32 5.72
N GLN A 66 8.63 7.61 6.41
CA GLN A 66 8.01 8.06 7.67
C GLN A 66 7.40 9.46 7.61
N HIS A 67 6.82 9.84 6.47
CA HIS A 67 6.26 11.17 6.21
C HIS A 67 7.28 12.34 6.36
N ASP A 68 8.58 12.05 6.39
CA ASP A 68 9.62 13.07 6.50
C ASP A 68 9.91 13.69 5.12
N PRO A 69 9.61 14.99 4.92
CA PRO A 69 9.85 15.66 3.63
C PRO A 69 11.34 15.81 3.30
N THR A 70 12.25 15.59 4.27
CA THR A 70 13.70 15.61 4.07
C THR A 70 14.26 14.26 3.62
N GLU A 71 13.45 13.19 3.66
CA GLU A 71 13.86 11.85 3.24
C GLU A 71 13.07 11.35 2.00
N PRO A 72 13.25 11.96 0.81
CA PRO A 72 12.77 11.37 -0.44
C PRO A 72 13.62 10.16 -0.82
N ILE A 73 12.96 9.01 -1.03
CA ILE A 73 13.63 7.71 -1.18
C ILE A 73 13.43 7.08 -2.57
N GLY A 74 12.66 7.71 -3.45
CA GLY A 74 12.39 7.18 -4.78
C GLY A 74 11.32 7.95 -5.54
N ARG A 75 10.68 7.27 -6.49
CA ARG A 75 9.58 7.84 -7.28
C ARG A 75 8.48 6.84 -7.55
N TRP A 76 7.25 7.33 -7.64
CA TRP A 76 6.12 6.55 -8.13
C TRP A 76 6.16 6.46 -9.66
N LEU A 77 5.95 5.26 -10.17
CA LEU A 77 5.88 4.95 -11.59
C LEU A 77 4.43 4.86 -12.07
N GLU A 78 3.54 4.41 -11.19
CA GLU A 78 2.12 4.25 -11.46
C GLU A 78 1.33 4.46 -10.17
N LEU A 79 0.23 5.20 -10.27
CA LEU A 79 -0.76 5.38 -9.22
C LEU A 79 -2.13 5.30 -9.89
N ARG A 80 -3.00 4.41 -9.41
CA ARG A 80 -4.37 4.30 -9.92
C ARG A 80 -5.32 3.84 -8.84
N GLU A 81 -6.56 4.30 -8.93
CA GLU A 81 -7.66 3.71 -8.17
C GLU A 81 -8.17 2.45 -8.91
N ASP A 82 -8.55 1.43 -8.17
CA ASP A 82 -9.37 0.32 -8.65
C ASP A 82 -10.50 0.01 -7.66
N SER A 83 -11.19 -1.12 -7.83
CA SER A 83 -12.30 -1.50 -6.94
C SER A 83 -11.86 -1.74 -5.49
N ARG A 84 -10.57 -2.00 -5.24
CA ARG A 84 -10.01 -2.30 -3.92
C ARG A 84 -9.49 -1.05 -3.22
N GLY A 85 -8.79 -0.17 -3.93
CA GLY A 85 -8.13 0.97 -3.30
C GLY A 85 -7.23 1.76 -4.23
N LEU A 86 -6.26 2.46 -3.63
CA LEU A 86 -5.18 3.14 -4.34
C LEU A 86 -4.02 2.16 -4.53
N TYR A 87 -3.94 1.58 -5.72
CA TYR A 87 -2.80 0.79 -6.16
C TYR A 87 -1.63 1.71 -6.51
N VAL A 88 -0.43 1.28 -6.13
CA VAL A 88 0.80 2.01 -6.37
C VAL A 88 1.89 1.08 -6.88
N ARG A 89 2.71 1.58 -7.80
CA ARG A 89 3.96 0.96 -8.24
C ARG A 89 5.05 2.02 -8.25
N GLY A 90 6.16 1.73 -7.59
CA GLY A 90 7.25 2.67 -7.39
C GLY A 90 8.61 2.03 -7.55
N ARG A 91 9.66 2.85 -7.53
CA ARG A 91 11.04 2.39 -7.49
C ARG A 91 11.85 3.23 -6.50
N LEU A 92 12.53 2.55 -5.59
CA LEU A 92 13.52 3.15 -4.70
C LEU A 92 14.73 3.67 -5.49
N SER A 93 15.24 4.84 -5.11
CA SER A 93 16.46 5.39 -5.70
C SER A 93 17.68 4.82 -4.98
N LEU A 94 18.19 3.67 -5.44
CA LEU A 94 19.31 2.98 -4.76
C LEU A 94 20.64 3.76 -4.76
N ALA A 95 20.71 4.92 -5.42
CA ALA A 95 21.80 5.89 -5.23
C ALA A 95 21.75 6.59 -3.85
N VAL A 96 20.55 6.70 -3.25
CA VAL A 96 20.33 7.28 -1.92
C VAL A 96 20.58 6.24 -0.83
N ALA A 97 21.34 6.61 0.21
CA ALA A 97 21.69 5.70 1.31
C ALA A 97 20.47 5.12 2.02
N ARG A 98 19.54 5.99 2.47
CA ARG A 98 18.30 5.56 3.10
C ARG A 98 17.48 4.59 2.24
N ALA A 99 17.41 4.82 0.94
CA ALA A 99 16.68 3.94 0.03
C ALA A 99 17.31 2.54 -0.05
N ARG A 100 18.64 2.40 0.05
CA ARG A 100 19.32 1.10 0.13
C ARG A 100 19.03 0.37 1.45
N GLU A 101 19.01 1.10 2.56
CA GLU A 101 18.63 0.53 3.87
C GLU A 101 17.19 0.01 3.84
N LEU A 102 16.26 0.82 3.33
CA LEU A 102 14.87 0.41 3.16
C LEU A 102 14.72 -0.77 2.21
N HIS A 103 15.47 -0.80 1.10
CA HIS A 103 15.49 -1.95 0.21
C HIS A 103 15.86 -3.24 0.94
N ALA A 104 16.91 -3.20 1.78
CA ALA A 104 17.31 -4.36 2.59
C ALA A 104 16.24 -4.76 3.60
N LEU A 105 15.69 -3.79 4.35
CA LEU A 105 14.65 -4.02 5.36
C LEU A 105 13.35 -4.58 4.74
N MET A 106 12.98 -4.12 3.55
CA MET A 106 11.82 -4.63 2.84
C MET A 106 12.02 -6.06 2.36
N ARG A 107 13.23 -6.41 1.89
CA ARG A 107 13.56 -7.78 1.46
C ARG A 107 13.54 -8.78 2.60
N ASP A 108 13.94 -8.36 3.80
CA ASP A 108 13.88 -9.16 5.02
C ASP A 108 12.50 -9.15 5.70
N GLY A 109 11.55 -8.37 5.17
CA GLY A 109 10.19 -8.29 5.71
C GLY A 109 10.05 -7.44 6.97
N ALA A 110 11.09 -6.70 7.36
CA ALA A 110 11.07 -5.80 8.52
C ALA A 110 10.24 -4.51 8.27
N VAL A 111 10.11 -4.10 7.01
CA VAL A 111 9.32 -2.93 6.59
C VAL A 111 8.50 -3.28 5.35
N ASP A 112 7.19 -3.11 5.41
CA ASP A 112 6.30 -3.30 4.27
C ASP A 112 5.09 -2.34 4.29
N GLY A 113 5.02 -1.41 5.25
CA GLY A 113 3.90 -0.50 5.43
C GLY A 113 3.88 0.63 4.40
N LEU A 114 2.69 1.00 3.94
CA LEU A 114 2.44 2.18 3.13
C LEU A 114 1.44 3.09 3.82
N SER A 115 1.65 4.40 3.74
CA SER A 115 0.74 5.39 4.31
C SER A 115 0.62 6.60 3.39
N ILE A 116 -0.58 7.18 3.30
CA ILE A 116 -0.85 8.34 2.45
C ILE A 116 -0.72 9.64 3.27
N GLY A 117 -0.10 10.65 2.68
CA GLY A 117 -0.11 12.02 3.17
C GLY A 117 -0.91 12.91 2.24
N PHE A 118 -1.95 13.54 2.78
CA PHE A 118 -2.90 14.29 2.00
C PHE A 118 -3.48 15.47 2.78
N ARG A 119 -4.07 16.41 2.05
CA ARG A 119 -4.98 17.42 2.61
C ARG A 119 -6.42 17.05 2.24
N SER A 120 -7.31 16.95 3.22
CA SER A 120 -8.74 16.72 2.96
C SER A 120 -9.34 17.92 2.22
N GLN A 121 -10.07 17.66 1.14
CA GLN A 121 -10.80 18.68 0.38
C GLN A 121 -12.31 18.55 0.55
N ARG A 122 -12.83 17.32 0.65
CA ARG A 122 -14.23 17.04 0.99
C ARG A 122 -14.30 15.77 1.82
N ALA A 123 -14.97 15.87 2.96
CA ALA A 123 -15.21 14.76 3.86
C ALA A 123 -16.52 14.95 4.61
N ARG A 124 -17.14 13.84 5.04
CA ARG A 124 -18.29 13.85 5.94
C ARG A 124 -18.00 13.01 7.18
N THR A 125 -18.44 13.50 8.34
CA THR A 125 -18.37 12.72 9.58
C THR A 125 -19.69 11.99 9.78
N GLU A 126 -19.63 10.70 10.07
CA GLU A 126 -20.78 9.88 10.45
C GLU A 126 -21.07 10.04 11.95
N PRO A 127 -22.20 10.64 12.36
CA PRO A 127 -22.44 10.95 13.77
C PRO A 127 -22.50 9.72 14.68
N ARG A 128 -22.98 8.58 14.17
CA ARG A 128 -23.17 7.35 14.97
C ARG A 128 -21.86 6.62 15.25
N THR A 129 -20.95 6.60 14.28
CA THR A 129 -19.70 5.81 14.34
C THR A 129 -18.49 6.69 14.67
N GLY A 130 -18.60 8.01 14.43
CA GLY A 130 -17.48 8.94 14.49
C GLY A 130 -16.49 8.78 13.33
N LEU A 131 -16.83 7.96 12.31
CA LEU A 131 -15.97 7.77 11.14
C LEU A 131 -16.00 9.01 10.26
N ARG A 132 -14.84 9.41 9.74
CA ARG A 132 -14.72 10.50 8.77
C ARG A 132 -14.51 9.91 7.38
N ARG A 133 -15.55 9.98 6.54
CA ARG A 133 -15.49 9.52 5.16
C ARG A 133 -14.87 10.59 4.28
N LEU A 134 -13.72 10.28 3.69
CA LEU A 134 -12.97 11.14 2.80
C LEU A 134 -13.47 10.91 1.36
N GLU A 135 -14.13 11.91 0.80
CA GLU A 135 -14.73 11.83 -0.54
C GLU A 135 -13.86 12.49 -1.61
N LYS A 136 -12.96 13.40 -1.21
CA LYS A 136 -11.98 14.06 -2.08
C LYS A 136 -10.78 14.51 -1.27
N VAL A 137 -9.58 14.14 -1.72
CA VAL A 137 -8.32 14.51 -1.07
C VAL A 137 -7.32 15.08 -2.08
N ASP A 138 -6.47 15.98 -1.58
CA ASP A 138 -5.25 16.42 -2.25
C ASP A 138 -4.12 15.51 -1.80
N LEU A 139 -3.89 14.41 -2.51
CA LEU A 139 -2.76 13.52 -2.25
C LEU A 139 -1.44 14.25 -2.55
N TRP A 140 -0.53 14.29 -1.59
CA TRP A 140 0.77 14.96 -1.72
C TRP A 140 1.91 13.96 -1.76
N GLU A 141 1.83 12.92 -0.94
CA GLU A 141 2.88 11.93 -0.81
C GLU A 141 2.30 10.57 -0.40
N ILE A 142 3.11 9.54 -0.61
CA ILE A 142 2.89 8.20 -0.08
C ILE A 142 4.22 7.76 0.49
N SER A 143 4.22 7.38 1.76
CA SER A 143 5.42 7.01 2.51
C SER A 143 5.52 5.50 2.67
N LEU A 144 6.75 4.99 2.62
CA LEU A 144 7.08 3.75 3.33
C LEU A 144 7.11 4.07 4.81
N VAL A 145 6.49 3.22 5.62
CA VAL A 145 6.37 3.40 7.07
C VAL A 145 6.51 2.07 7.80
N THR A 146 6.97 2.12 9.04
CA THR A 146 6.97 0.92 9.91
C THR A 146 5.54 0.54 10.30
N PHE A 147 4.72 1.54 10.67
CA PHE A 147 3.37 1.34 11.18
C PHE A 147 2.37 2.23 10.43
N PRO A 148 1.68 1.71 9.41
CA PRO A 148 0.69 2.49 8.69
C PRO A 148 -0.56 2.71 9.54
N MET A 149 -1.20 3.87 9.37
CA MET A 149 -2.51 4.12 9.98
C MET A 149 -3.57 3.14 9.48
N LEU A 150 -3.46 2.67 8.24
CA LEU A 150 -4.25 1.56 7.71
C LEU A 150 -3.40 0.27 7.72
N PRO A 151 -3.60 -0.67 8.68
CA PRO A 151 -2.73 -1.85 8.82
C PRO A 151 -2.61 -2.74 7.58
N GLN A 152 -3.59 -2.68 6.68
CA GLN A 152 -3.66 -3.45 5.43
C GLN A 152 -3.03 -2.73 4.23
N ALA A 153 -2.63 -1.46 4.39
CA ALA A 153 -1.89 -0.72 3.38
C ALA A 153 -0.43 -1.20 3.39
N ARG A 154 -0.13 -2.13 2.49
CA ARG A 154 1.13 -2.88 2.46
C ARG A 154 1.69 -2.93 1.05
N VAL A 155 3.02 -2.96 0.99
CA VAL A 155 3.75 -3.52 -0.15
C VAL A 155 3.37 -4.99 -0.24
N SER A 156 2.85 -5.40 -1.39
CA SER A 156 2.40 -6.77 -1.61
C SER A 156 2.68 -7.15 -3.05
N ALA A 157 2.99 -8.43 -3.31
CA ALA A 157 2.98 -8.93 -4.67
C ALA A 157 1.53 -8.91 -5.17
N VAL A 158 1.11 -7.85 -5.86
CA VAL A 158 -0.22 -7.76 -6.46
C VAL A 158 -0.13 -8.61 -7.72
N LYS A 159 -0.32 -9.93 -7.55
CA LYS A 159 -0.22 -10.97 -8.58
C LYS A 159 -0.58 -10.39 -9.96
N ALA A 160 0.44 -10.02 -10.73
CA ALA A 160 0.24 -9.58 -12.09
C ALA A 160 -0.50 -10.74 -12.77
N LEU A 161 -1.69 -10.47 -13.30
CA LEU A 161 -2.38 -11.41 -14.17
C LEU A 161 -1.46 -11.62 -15.36
N ARG A 162 -0.63 -12.67 -15.30
CA ARG A 162 0.12 -13.16 -16.44
C ARG A 162 -0.97 -13.53 -17.46
N PRO A 163 -1.07 -12.87 -18.63
CA PRO A 163 -1.95 -13.39 -19.67
C PRO A 163 -1.50 -14.83 -19.97
N PRO A 164 -2.43 -15.78 -20.16
CA PRO A 164 -2.04 -17.15 -20.46
C PRO A 164 -1.15 -17.12 -21.70
N SER A 165 0.04 -17.71 -21.58
CA SER A 165 0.90 -17.93 -22.72
C SER A 165 0.10 -18.72 -23.75
N ARG A 166 -0.11 -18.17 -24.95
CA ARG A 166 -0.55 -18.97 -26.09
C ARG A 166 0.52 -20.03 -26.31
N ALA A 167 0.25 -21.25 -25.85
CA ALA A 167 0.98 -22.42 -26.32
C ALA A 167 0.81 -22.43 -27.83
N ALA A 168 1.93 -22.32 -28.54
CA ALA A 168 1.99 -22.62 -29.95
C ALA A 168 1.68 -24.10 -30.10
N PHE A 169 0.53 -24.42 -30.68
CA PHE A 169 0.30 -25.71 -31.29
C PHE A 169 0.99 -25.67 -32.65
N ALA A 170 2.07 -26.44 -32.78
CA ALA A 170 2.54 -26.99 -34.04
C ALA A 170 1.98 -28.40 -34.15
#